data_AF-A0A918AWH6-F1
#
_entry.id   AF-A0A918AWH6-F1
#
_cell.length_a   1.000
_cell.length_b   1.000
_cell.length_c   1.000
_cell.angle_alpha   90.00
_cell.angle_beta   90.00
_cell.angle_gamma   90.00
#
_symmetry.space_group_name_H-M   'P 1'
#
loop_
_entity.id
_entity.type
_entity.pdbx_description
1 polymer ?
#
loop_
_entity_poly.entity_id
_entity_poly.type
_entity_poly.pdbx_seq_one_letter_code
_entity_poly.pdbx_strand_id
1 'polypeptide(L)'
;MSMIQTGKVSLDSRHPVETQGDDLSTFTHVSFPTPFPQGTEVVVFAQVQTFHGPHTPGVRIANVTRTGFHIRMNELFGANIMSDGPHALEEIGWIASTV
;
A
#
# COMPACT_ATOMS: atom_id res chain seq x y z
N MET A 1 -18.83 -17.56 -2.73
CA MET A 1 -17.79 -18.07 -1.79
C MET A 1 -16.75 -16.98 -1.64
N SER A 2 -16.30 -16.71 -0.42
CA SER A 2 -15.24 -15.72 -0.19
C SER A 2 -13.89 -16.27 -0.65
N MET A 3 -13.15 -15.51 -1.45
CA MET A 3 -11.75 -15.80 -1.77
C MET A 3 -10.87 -14.89 -0.90
N ILE A 4 -9.78 -15.44 -0.34
CA ILE A 4 -8.78 -14.67 0.42
C ILE A 4 -7.42 -14.93 -0.21
N GLN A 5 -6.66 -13.86 -0.40
CA GLN A 5 -5.26 -13.91 -0.79
C GLN A 5 -4.44 -13.06 0.17
N THR A 6 -3.22 -13.48 0.45
CA THR A 6 -2.31 -12.78 1.37
C THR A 6 -0.93 -12.71 0.76
N GLY A 7 -0.15 -11.72 1.19
CA GLY A 7 1.25 -11.66 0.81
C GLY A 7 2.00 -10.58 1.57
N LYS A 8 3.23 -10.34 1.11
CA LYS A 8 4.12 -9.30 1.63
C LYS A 8 4.69 -8.50 0.47
N VAL A 9 5.03 -7.25 0.74
CA VAL A 9 5.79 -6.37 -0.17
C VAL A 9 6.78 -5.56 0.65
N SER A 10 8.02 -5.45 0.17
CA SER A 10 9.01 -4.55 0.78
C SER A 10 8.91 -3.19 0.12
N LEU A 11 8.64 -2.15 0.91
CA LEU A 11 8.52 -0.77 0.43
C LEU A 11 9.39 0.15 1.28
N ASP A 12 9.98 1.14 0.64
CA ASP A 12 10.52 2.33 1.27
C ASP A 12 9.73 3.56 0.79
N SER A 13 10.01 4.71 1.40
CA SER A 13 9.59 6.00 0.85
C SER A 13 10.85 6.68 0.32
N ARG A 14 10.93 6.90 -1.00
CA ARG A 14 12.02 7.68 -1.65
C ARG A 14 11.56 8.98 -2.25
N HIS A 15 10.26 9.22 -2.21
CA HIS A 15 9.60 10.35 -2.84
C HIS A 15 8.89 11.19 -1.78
N PRO A 16 8.81 12.52 -1.97
CA PRO A 16 7.99 13.38 -1.13
C PRO A 16 6.55 12.88 -1.04
N VAL A 17 5.84 13.27 0.02
CA VAL A 17 4.41 12.93 0.20
C VAL A 17 3.61 13.27 -1.06
N GLU A 18 2.77 12.34 -1.54
CA GLU A 18 1.85 12.65 -2.64
C GLU A 18 0.78 13.60 -2.12
N THR A 19 0.65 14.74 -2.79
CA THR A 19 -0.30 15.81 -2.45
C THR A 19 -1.39 15.98 -3.50
N GLN A 20 -1.22 15.37 -4.68
CA GLN A 20 -2.21 15.32 -5.74
C GLN A 20 -3.06 14.05 -5.61
N GLY A 21 -4.38 14.23 -5.52
CA GLY A 21 -5.33 13.11 -5.58
C GLY A 21 -5.21 12.37 -6.92
N ASP A 22 -5.38 11.04 -6.87
CA ASP A 22 -5.35 10.14 -8.03
C ASP A 22 -4.00 10.04 -8.79
N ASP A 23 -2.95 10.74 -8.37
CA ASP A 23 -1.60 10.48 -8.88
C ASP A 23 -1.01 9.21 -8.24
N LEU A 24 -0.90 8.16 -9.06
CA LEU A 24 -0.34 6.86 -8.66
C LEU A 24 1.07 6.64 -9.20
N SER A 25 1.71 7.64 -9.79
CA SER A 25 3.04 7.51 -10.43
C SER A 25 4.15 7.05 -9.47
N THR A 26 3.98 7.31 -8.17
CA THR A 26 4.89 6.91 -7.09
C THR A 26 4.43 5.66 -6.32
N PHE A 27 3.32 5.05 -6.73
CA PHE A 27 2.79 3.85 -6.07
C PHE A 27 3.39 2.59 -6.69
N THR A 28 3.61 1.59 -5.85
CA THR A 28 3.99 0.25 -6.29
C THR A 28 2.74 -0.55 -6.62
N HIS A 29 2.69 -1.16 -7.82
CA HIS A 29 1.65 -2.10 -8.17
C HIS A 29 1.94 -3.48 -7.57
N VAL A 30 0.97 -4.05 -6.85
CA VAL A 30 1.03 -5.41 -6.32
C VAL A 30 -0.01 -6.26 -7.06
N SER A 31 0.48 -7.26 -7.80
CA SER A 31 -0.36 -8.24 -8.48
C SER A 31 -0.80 -9.33 -7.51
N PHE A 32 -2.06 -9.72 -7.57
CA PHE A 32 -2.51 -10.93 -6.91
C PHE A 32 -1.99 -12.17 -7.66
N PRO A 33 -1.55 -13.23 -6.94
CA PRO A 33 -1.12 -14.48 -7.57
C PRO A 33 -2.18 -15.09 -8.50
N THR A 34 -3.45 -14.99 -8.10
CA THR A 34 -4.60 -15.42 -8.90
C THR A 34 -5.60 -14.28 -9.01
N PRO A 35 -6.09 -13.91 -10.21
CA PRO A 35 -7.13 -12.90 -10.32
C PRO A 35 -8.42 -13.32 -9.59
N PHE A 36 -9.05 -12.39 -8.90
CA PHE A 36 -10.36 -12.61 -8.30
C PHE A 36 -11.44 -12.83 -9.38
N PRO A 37 -12.50 -13.62 -9.09
CA PRO A 37 -13.55 -13.95 -10.06
C PRO A 37 -14.23 -12.72 -10.64
N GLN A 38 -14.70 -12.82 -11.88
CA GLN A 38 -15.41 -11.70 -12.53
C GLN A 38 -16.68 -11.34 -11.76
N GLY A 39 -16.97 -10.04 -11.66
CA GLY A 39 -18.12 -9.52 -10.92
C GLY A 39 -17.96 -9.50 -9.40
N THR A 40 -16.76 -9.76 -8.88
CA THR A 40 -16.47 -9.61 -7.44
C THR A 40 -15.92 -8.23 -7.12
N GLU A 41 -16.33 -7.70 -5.98
CA GLU A 41 -15.71 -6.56 -5.33
C GLU A 41 -14.58 -7.06 -4.42
N VAL A 42 -13.45 -6.35 -4.40
CA VAL A 42 -12.24 -6.75 -3.66
C VAL A 42 -11.89 -5.66 -2.67
N VAL A 43 -11.64 -6.04 -1.42
CA VAL A 43 -11.08 -5.17 -0.39
C VAL A 43 -9.67 -5.59 -0.05
N VAL A 44 -8.81 -4.63 0.31
CA VAL A 44 -7.43 -4.87 0.70
C VAL A 44 -7.14 -4.16 2.03
N PHE A 45 -6.52 -4.87 2.96
CA PHE A 45 -5.93 -4.34 4.17
C PHE A 45 -4.43 -4.59 4.15
N ALA A 46 -3.64 -3.60 4.55
CA ALA A 46 -2.18 -3.71 4.61
C ALA A 46 -1.63 -3.07 5.88
N GLN A 47 -0.58 -3.65 6.44
CA GLN A 47 0.06 -3.17 7.66
C GLN A 47 1.57 -3.45 7.64
N VAL A 48 2.35 -2.46 8.06
CA VAL A 48 3.79 -2.58 8.28
C VAL A 48 4.08 -3.63 9.37
N GLN A 49 5.06 -4.50 9.12
CA GLN A 49 5.42 -5.67 9.96
C GLN A 49 6.84 -5.58 10.54
N THR A 50 7.57 -4.52 10.22
CA THR A 50 8.92 -4.25 10.71
C THR A 50 9.00 -2.84 11.28
N PHE A 51 10.12 -2.53 11.94
CA PHE A 51 10.41 -1.22 12.51
C PHE A 51 11.91 -0.94 12.32
N HIS A 52 12.30 -0.64 11.09
CA HIS A 52 13.67 -0.26 10.72
C HIS A 52 13.87 1.26 10.75
N GLY A 53 12.82 2.03 10.44
CA GLY A 53 12.81 3.49 10.53
C GLY A 53 12.19 3.99 11.83
N PRO A 54 12.72 5.07 12.44
CA PRO A 54 12.19 5.59 13.71
C PRO A 54 10.89 6.40 13.54
N HIS A 55 10.58 6.83 12.32
CA HIS A 55 9.38 7.63 12.03
C HIS A 55 8.16 6.74 11.81
N THR A 56 6.95 7.27 12.00
CA THR A 56 5.73 6.49 11.73
C THR A 56 5.40 6.50 10.24
N PRO A 57 5.37 5.33 9.58
CA PRO A 57 4.94 5.24 8.19
C PRO A 57 3.40 5.27 8.09
N GLY A 58 2.90 6.10 7.19
CA GLY A 58 1.58 5.95 6.57
C GLY A 58 1.62 5.01 5.37
N VAL A 59 0.59 4.17 5.25
CA VAL A 59 0.39 3.27 4.11
C VAL A 59 -0.89 3.70 3.39
N ARG A 60 -0.79 3.95 2.07
CA ARG A 60 -1.93 4.24 1.21
C ARG A 60 -2.18 3.09 0.25
N ILE A 61 -3.44 2.70 0.11
CA ILE A 61 -3.92 1.73 -0.88
C ILE A 61 -4.78 2.49 -1.89
N ALA A 62 -4.61 2.20 -3.18
CA ALA A 62 -5.37 2.79 -4.26
C ALA A 62 -5.63 1.78 -5.38
N ASN A 63 -6.61 2.10 -6.25
CA ASN A 63 -6.92 1.35 -7.48
C ASN A 63 -6.95 -0.17 -7.27
N VAL A 64 -7.79 -0.62 -6.33
CA VAL A 64 -8.03 -2.05 -6.08
C VAL A 64 -8.87 -2.60 -7.23
N THR A 65 -8.36 -3.66 -7.85
CA THR A 65 -9.00 -4.36 -8.98
C THR A 65 -9.02 -5.85 -8.68
N ARG A 66 -9.53 -6.66 -9.61
CA ARG A 66 -9.48 -8.12 -9.48
C ARG A 66 -8.08 -8.70 -9.66
N THR A 67 -7.15 -7.96 -10.24
CA THR A 67 -5.81 -8.45 -10.58
C THR A 67 -4.73 -7.93 -9.64
N GLY A 68 -5.02 -6.88 -8.87
CA GLY A 68 -4.06 -6.28 -7.97
C GLY A 68 -4.52 -4.94 -7.43
N PHE A 69 -3.61 -4.25 -6.78
CA PHE A 69 -3.83 -2.93 -6.18
C PHE A 69 -2.54 -2.10 -6.24
N HIS A 70 -2.66 -0.81 -5.95
CA HIS A 70 -1.52 0.08 -5.78
C HIS A 70 -1.31 0.35 -4.31
N ILE A 71 -0.05 0.35 -3.88
CA ILE A 71 0.35 0.63 -2.50
C ILE A 71 1.51 1.60 -2.48
N ARG A 72 1.50 2.49 -1.48
CA ARG A 72 2.62 3.38 -1.22
C ARG A 72 2.84 3.54 0.27
N MET A 73 4.12 3.58 0.65
CA MET A 73 4.56 4.04 1.97
C MET A 73 4.98 5.50 1.90
N ASN A 74 4.56 6.26 2.90
CA ASN A 74 4.93 7.65 3.13
C ASN A 74 5.18 7.86 4.61
N GLU A 75 6.10 8.71 5.01
CA GLU A 75 6.08 9.18 6.40
C GLU A 75 4.86 10.11 6.62
N LEU A 76 4.28 10.07 7.83
CA LEU A 76 3.01 10.75 8.12
C LEU A 76 3.01 12.25 7.73
N PHE A 77 1.92 12.65 7.09
CA PHE A 77 1.55 14.03 6.84
C PHE A 77 0.76 14.57 8.04
N GLY A 78 1.38 15.41 8.86
CA GLY A 78 0.75 16.03 10.02
C GLY A 78 1.05 17.53 10.11
N ALA A 79 -0.01 18.35 10.08
CA ALA A 79 -0.04 19.79 10.39
C ALA A 79 1.28 20.58 10.21
N ASN A 80 1.71 20.78 8.95
CA ASN A 80 2.89 21.56 8.53
C ASN A 80 4.27 20.87 8.65
N ILE A 81 4.33 19.59 9.01
CA ILE A 81 5.56 18.81 8.89
C ILE A 81 5.38 17.88 7.69
N MET A 82 5.93 18.31 6.56
CA MET A 82 6.27 17.40 5.47
C MET A 82 7.48 16.62 5.98
N SER A 83 7.36 15.30 6.10
CA SER A 83 8.57 14.50 6.07
C SER A 83 9.36 14.86 4.82
N ASP A 84 10.68 14.90 4.96
CA ASP A 84 11.61 15.14 3.86
C ASP A 84 11.48 14.10 2.74
N GLY A 85 10.71 13.02 2.96
CA GLY A 85 10.31 12.03 1.97
C GLY A 85 10.95 10.65 2.18
N PRO A 86 12.21 10.55 2.63
CA PRO A 86 12.85 9.27 2.94
C PRO A 86 12.26 8.54 4.14
N HIS A 87 11.95 7.25 3.96
CA HIS A 87 11.74 6.31 5.06
C HIS A 87 12.51 5.02 4.81
N ALA A 88 12.88 4.32 5.88
CA ALA A 88 13.60 3.05 5.76
C ALA A 88 12.77 2.01 5.00
N LEU A 89 13.44 1.02 4.42
CA LEU A 89 12.79 -0.13 3.80
C LEU A 89 12.10 -0.96 4.90
N GLU A 90 10.80 -1.20 4.75
CA GLU A 90 9.99 -1.98 5.67
C GLU A 90 9.28 -3.13 4.92
N GLU A 91 8.94 -4.21 5.64
CA GLU A 91 8.01 -5.22 5.13
C GLU A 91 6.56 -4.82 5.46
N ILE A 92 5.69 -4.88 4.45
CA ILE A 92 4.25 -4.67 4.62
C ILE A 92 3.53 -5.97 4.27
N GLY A 93 2.79 -6.51 5.24
CA GLY A 93 1.86 -7.61 5.03
C GLY A 93 0.53 -7.10 4.49
N TRP A 94 -0.10 -7.85 3.59
CA TRP A 94 -1.42 -7.52 3.04
C TRP A 94 -2.35 -8.73 3.02
N ILE A 95 -3.65 -8.45 3.16
CA ILE A 95 -4.76 -9.38 3.03
C ILE A 95 -5.75 -8.77 2.04
N ALA A 96 -6.16 -9.54 1.03
CA ALA A 96 -7.17 -9.18 0.06
C ALA A 96 -8.32 -10.20 0.10
N SER A 97 -9.56 -9.73 0.04
CA SER A 97 -10.72 -10.63 0.02
C SER A 97 -11.87 -10.07 -0.81
N THR A 98 -12.73 -10.97 -1.29
CA THR A 98 -14.02 -10.61 -1.88
C THR A 98 -15.03 -10.21 -0.80
N VAL A 99 -15.85 -9.22 -1.08
CA VAL A 99 -17.01 -8.83 -0.24
C VAL A 99 -18.35 -9.18 -0.88
#